data_AF-A0A838Y4I6-F1
#
_entry.id   AF-A0A838Y4I6-F1
#
_cell.length_a   1.000
_cell.length_b   1.000
_cell.length_c   1.000
_cell.angle_alpha   90.00
_cell.angle_beta   90.00
_cell.angle_gamma   90.00
#
_symmetry.space_group_name_H-M   'P 1'
#
loop_
_entity.id
_entity.type
_entity.pdbx_description
1 polymer ?
#
loop_
_entity_poly.entity_id
_entity_poly.type
_entity_poly.pdbx_seq_one_letter_code
_entity_poly.pdbx_strand_id
1 'polypeptide(L)'
;MNKTVISLLLGTLLSACASHPPALPDGPAGPIRRETGQADCPDCSKIVTYRAERSFGAEQHAGDARFKGTLSARTSLLASNHTASGDYAYRLVLDINASGNYLAVTPLVARNQPLAQVQQQDAEQLHVWWQDAAGRRRMLLLSAYSRSLPLQDFQCRVTPGDGYCSWKQYVELPAAAVEEAIRLHAPLRLFVGSTHSNTVYGMRSYNNKPSASVVTQYKGASVELPAQHVLGFSQAMHLLDIEINQ
;
A
#
# COMPACT_ATOMS: atom_id res chain seq x y z
N MET A 1 -64.55 32.77 20.04
CA MET A 1 -65.44 32.00 19.15
C MET A 1 -64.54 31.33 18.11
N ASN A 2 -63.98 30.16 18.38
CA ASN A 2 -64.54 28.81 18.24
C ASN A 2 -64.74 28.38 16.76
N LYS A 3 -63.90 27.42 16.32
CA LYS A 3 -64.17 26.21 15.50
C LYS A 3 -63.31 26.07 14.23
N THR A 4 -62.25 25.24 14.19
CA THR A 4 -62.08 23.76 14.07
C THR A 4 -61.82 23.25 12.64
N VAL A 5 -60.95 22.22 12.57
CA VAL A 5 -60.76 21.17 11.52
C VAL A 5 -59.70 21.50 10.44
N ILE A 6 -58.46 20.97 10.46
CA ILE A 6 -57.87 19.60 10.47
C ILE A 6 -57.39 19.18 9.07
N SER A 7 -56.06 18.96 9.00
CA SER A 7 -55.29 17.93 8.28
C SER A 7 -55.60 17.58 6.81
N LEU A 8 -54.58 17.66 5.95
CA LEU A 8 -53.75 16.52 5.51
C LEU A 8 -53.01 16.90 4.22
N LEU A 9 -51.68 16.82 4.24
CA LEU A 9 -50.87 16.21 3.17
C LEU A 9 -49.47 15.94 3.71
N LEU A 10 -49.37 14.81 4.41
CA LEU A 10 -48.17 14.00 4.50
C LEU A 10 -47.88 13.43 3.10
N GLY A 11 -46.61 13.45 2.70
CA GLY A 11 -46.12 12.74 1.52
C GLY A 11 -44.63 13.01 1.35
N THR A 12 -43.76 12.28 2.08
CA THR A 12 -42.89 11.21 1.53
C THR A 12 -41.68 11.78 0.75
N LEU A 13 -40.41 11.43 0.93
CA LEU A 13 -39.65 10.30 1.51
C LEU A 13 -38.19 10.83 1.62
N LEU A 14 -37.53 10.77 2.78
CA LEU A 14 -36.60 9.70 3.20
C LEU A 14 -35.21 9.71 2.54
N SER A 15 -34.23 10.01 3.42
CA SER A 15 -32.96 9.28 3.59
C SER A 15 -32.01 9.14 2.39
N ALA A 16 -31.05 10.06 2.30
CA ALA A 16 -29.68 9.71 1.91
C ALA A 16 -28.83 9.58 3.19
N CYS A 17 -29.15 8.61 4.04
CA CYS A 17 -28.16 8.12 4.98
C CYS A 17 -27.16 7.35 4.14
N ALA A 18 -25.99 7.94 3.91
CA ALA A 18 -24.83 7.20 3.43
C ALA A 18 -24.64 6.01 4.36
N SER A 19 -25.00 4.82 3.87
CA SER A 19 -24.78 3.54 4.54
C SER A 19 -23.27 3.37 4.64
N HIS A 20 -22.69 3.87 5.72
CA HIS A 20 -21.35 3.49 6.12
C HIS A 20 -21.44 1.99 6.42
N PRO A 21 -20.75 1.14 5.66
CA PRO A 21 -20.72 -0.28 5.98
C PRO A 21 -20.17 -0.41 7.40
N PRO A 22 -20.77 -1.27 8.25
CA PRO A 22 -20.36 -1.40 9.64
C PRO A 22 -18.87 -1.77 9.69
N ALA A 23 -18.08 -0.96 10.41
CA ALA A 23 -16.75 -1.38 10.83
C ALA A 23 -16.94 -2.51 11.85
N LEU A 24 -16.44 -3.71 11.53
CA LEU A 24 -16.44 -4.82 12.47
C LEU A 24 -15.56 -4.49 13.71
N PRO A 25 -15.84 -5.09 14.88
CA PRO A 25 -15.24 -4.73 16.17
C PRO A 25 -13.71 -4.85 16.19
N ASP A 26 -13.07 -4.21 17.18
CA ASP A 26 -11.62 -4.12 17.45
C ASP A 26 -10.93 -5.48 17.73
N GLY A 27 -11.06 -6.45 16.82
CA GLY A 27 -10.28 -7.67 16.81
C GLY A 27 -8.79 -7.37 16.53
N PRO A 28 -7.94 -8.40 16.49
CA PRO A 28 -6.50 -8.21 16.25
C PRO A 28 -6.19 -7.56 14.88
N ALA A 29 -7.13 -7.65 13.92
CA ALA A 29 -7.08 -6.92 12.64
C ALA A 29 -7.28 -5.39 12.78
N GLY A 30 -7.97 -4.94 13.84
CA GLY A 30 -8.55 -3.60 13.89
C GLY A 30 -9.75 -3.45 12.96
N PRO A 31 -10.25 -2.22 12.78
CA PRO A 31 -11.40 -1.96 11.92
C PRO A 31 -11.11 -2.35 10.47
N ILE A 32 -12.09 -3.01 9.85
CA ILE A 32 -12.07 -3.40 8.44
C ILE A 32 -13.23 -2.70 7.75
N ARG A 33 -12.91 -1.99 6.68
CA ARG A 33 -13.89 -1.38 5.80
C ARG A 33 -14.19 -2.30 4.62
N ARG A 34 -15.47 -2.50 4.35
CA ARG A 34 -15.96 -3.19 3.16
C ARG A 34 -16.34 -2.16 2.11
N GLU A 35 -15.85 -2.34 0.89
CA GLU A 35 -16.15 -1.51 -0.28
C GLU A 35 -16.74 -2.41 -1.36
N THR A 36 -17.87 -2.01 -1.95
CA THR A 36 -18.53 -2.73 -3.04
C THR A 36 -18.60 -1.86 -4.28
N GLY A 37 -18.32 -2.42 -5.44
CA GLY A 37 -18.52 -1.73 -6.71
C GLY A 37 -17.49 -0.66 -7.04
N GLN A 38 -17.56 -0.23 -8.30
CA GLN A 38 -16.97 1.00 -8.81
C GLN A 38 -18.11 1.73 -9.53
N ALA A 39 -18.20 3.06 -9.39
CA ALA A 39 -19.42 3.83 -9.70
C ALA A 39 -19.98 3.63 -11.12
N ASP A 40 -19.19 3.12 -12.06
CA ASP A 40 -19.54 3.02 -13.49
C ASP A 40 -19.31 1.62 -14.10
N CYS A 41 -19.39 0.55 -13.29
CA CYS A 41 -19.17 -0.82 -13.78
C CYS A 41 -20.25 -1.80 -13.28
N PRO A 42 -21.16 -2.27 -14.16
CA PRO A 42 -22.29 -3.14 -13.80
C PRO A 42 -21.86 -4.47 -13.14
N ASP A 43 -20.81 -5.11 -13.68
CA ASP A 43 -20.28 -6.37 -13.15
C ASP A 43 -19.36 -6.17 -11.93
N CYS A 44 -18.85 -4.96 -11.73
CA CYS A 44 -18.01 -4.63 -10.58
C CYS A 44 -18.81 -4.56 -9.27
N SER A 45 -20.14 -4.48 -9.33
CA SER A 45 -21.01 -4.55 -8.14
C SER A 45 -20.83 -5.84 -7.33
N LYS A 46 -20.34 -6.92 -7.97
CA LYS A 46 -19.99 -8.21 -7.35
C LYS A 46 -18.58 -8.24 -6.74
N ILE A 47 -17.76 -7.24 -7.06
CA ILE A 47 -16.43 -7.09 -6.48
C ILE A 47 -16.58 -6.47 -5.09
N VAL A 48 -16.17 -7.25 -4.10
CA VAL A 48 -16.06 -6.85 -2.72
C VAL A 48 -14.58 -6.67 -2.41
N THR A 49 -14.25 -5.51 -1.86
CA THR A 49 -12.91 -5.19 -1.36
C THR A 49 -12.97 -5.00 0.15
N TYR A 50 -12.10 -5.70 0.87
CA TYR A 50 -11.89 -5.52 2.30
C TYR A 50 -10.59 -4.77 2.51
N ARG A 51 -10.64 -3.69 3.29
CA ARG A 51 -9.50 -2.83 3.60
C ARG A 51 -9.30 -2.78 5.11
N ALA A 52 -8.11 -3.11 5.57
CA ALA A 52 -7.71 -2.83 6.95
C ALA A 52 -7.52 -1.31 7.10
N GLU A 53 -8.24 -0.68 8.02
CA GLU A 53 -8.06 0.74 8.35
C GLU A 53 -6.79 0.97 9.18
N ARG A 54 -6.35 -0.06 9.91
CA ARG A 54 -5.09 -0.03 10.65
C ARG A 54 -3.92 -0.15 9.68
N SER A 55 -3.00 0.83 9.73
CA SER A 55 -1.74 0.80 9.01
C SER A 55 -0.53 0.71 9.95
N PHE A 56 0.52 0.05 9.48
CA PHE A 56 1.81 -0.08 10.15
C PHE A 56 2.86 0.64 9.33
N GLY A 57 3.82 1.31 9.97
CA GLY A 57 4.82 2.04 9.22
C GLY A 57 6.14 2.15 9.92
N ALA A 58 7.14 2.52 9.12
CA ALA A 58 8.48 2.77 9.56
C ALA A 58 9.05 3.97 8.80
N GLU A 59 10.01 4.62 9.43
CA GLU A 59 10.76 5.72 8.84
C GLU A 59 12.25 5.39 8.85
N GLN A 60 12.91 5.68 7.74
CA GLN A 60 14.35 5.63 7.60
C GLN A 60 14.85 7.04 7.31
N HIS A 61 15.79 7.51 8.13
CA HIS A 61 16.59 8.67 7.81
C HIS A 61 17.98 8.24 7.33
N ALA A 62 18.46 8.83 6.24
CA ALA A 62 19.82 8.66 5.77
C ALA A 62 20.50 10.03 5.71
N GLY A 63 21.73 10.10 6.22
CA GLY A 63 22.53 11.32 6.27
C GLY A 63 23.96 11.10 5.77
N ASP A 64 24.19 10.05 5.00
CA ASP A 64 25.53 9.69 4.55
C ASP A 64 25.99 10.65 3.44
N ALA A 65 27.30 10.85 3.32
CA ALA A 65 27.89 11.77 2.33
C ALA A 65 27.47 11.53 0.87
N ARG A 66 27.01 10.31 0.54
CA ARG A 66 26.57 9.91 -0.81
C ARG A 66 25.06 9.66 -0.92
N PHE A 67 24.33 9.70 0.19
CA PHE A 67 22.91 9.40 0.20
C PHE A 67 22.24 10.00 1.45
N LYS A 68 21.44 11.03 1.22
CA LYS A 68 20.74 11.83 2.21
C LYS A 68 19.24 11.87 1.90
N GLY A 69 18.41 11.83 2.93
CA GLY A 69 16.96 11.96 2.78
C GLY A 69 16.20 11.15 3.82
N THR A 70 14.89 11.29 3.80
CA THR A 70 13.97 10.54 4.67
C THR A 70 13.01 9.74 3.79
N LEU A 71 12.76 8.49 4.17
CA LEU A 71 11.71 7.66 3.62
C LEU A 71 10.81 7.19 4.76
N SER A 72 9.56 7.59 4.74
CA SER A 72 8.50 7.04 5.58
C SER A 72 7.57 6.20 4.70
N ALA A 73 7.31 4.98 5.13
CA ALA A 73 6.37 4.09 4.46
C ALA A 73 5.39 3.55 5.50
N ARG A 74 4.10 3.69 5.24
CA ARG A 74 3.03 3.03 5.99
C ARG A 74 2.31 2.09 5.05
N THR A 75 1.81 0.98 5.57
CA THR A 75 1.14 -0.04 4.79
C THR A 75 -0.09 -0.55 5.50
N SER A 76 -1.13 -0.86 4.74
CA SER A 76 -2.34 -1.56 5.20
C SER A 76 -2.65 -2.73 4.27
N LEU A 77 -3.32 -3.75 4.80
CA LEU A 77 -3.79 -4.91 4.04
C LEU A 77 -5.07 -4.57 3.29
N LEU A 78 -5.16 -5.07 2.07
CA LEU A 78 -6.36 -5.05 1.25
C LEU A 78 -6.53 -6.44 0.62
N ALA A 79 -7.76 -6.93 0.51
CA ALA A 79 -8.04 -8.08 -0.36
C ALA A 79 -9.36 -7.90 -1.08
N SER A 80 -9.48 -8.55 -2.24
CA SER A 80 -10.66 -8.42 -3.08
C SER A 80 -10.92 -9.71 -3.86
N ASN A 81 -12.19 -10.05 -4.05
CA ASN A 81 -12.65 -11.25 -4.76
C ASN A 81 -12.70 -11.07 -6.29
N HIS A 82 -11.91 -10.16 -6.86
CA HIS A 82 -11.95 -9.81 -8.28
C HIS A 82 -11.31 -10.86 -9.20
N THR A 83 -10.92 -12.02 -8.67
CA THR A 83 -10.33 -13.11 -9.46
C THR A 83 -11.43 -14.01 -10.01
N ALA A 84 -11.25 -14.51 -11.24
CA ALA A 84 -12.17 -15.48 -11.83
C ALA A 84 -12.21 -16.82 -11.07
N SER A 85 -11.24 -17.09 -10.17
CA SER A 85 -11.20 -18.32 -9.36
C SER A 85 -12.07 -18.27 -8.11
N GLY A 86 -12.56 -17.08 -7.71
CA GLY A 86 -13.29 -16.89 -6.45
C GLY A 86 -12.38 -16.70 -5.24
N ASP A 87 -11.05 -16.79 -5.41
CA ASP A 87 -10.09 -16.54 -4.33
C ASP A 87 -9.86 -15.04 -4.10
N TYR A 88 -9.59 -14.67 -2.85
CA TYR A 88 -9.18 -13.32 -2.51
C TYR A 88 -7.76 -13.02 -3.02
N ALA A 89 -7.65 -12.00 -3.86
CA ALA A 89 -6.36 -11.44 -4.24
C ALA A 89 -5.96 -10.36 -3.23
N TYR A 90 -4.81 -10.59 -2.57
CA TYR A 90 -4.25 -9.71 -1.55
C TYR A 90 -3.39 -8.61 -2.17
N ARG A 91 -3.48 -7.43 -1.59
CA ARG A 91 -2.71 -6.24 -1.95
C ARG A 91 -2.26 -5.51 -0.69
N LEU A 92 -1.23 -4.69 -0.89
CA LEU A 92 -0.78 -3.69 0.08
C LEU A 92 -1.15 -2.32 -0.44
N VAL A 93 -1.71 -1.50 0.43
CA VAL A 93 -1.86 -0.06 0.18
C VAL A 93 -0.76 0.65 0.95
N LEU A 94 0.15 1.28 0.23
CA LEU A 94 1.28 2.00 0.81
C LEU A 94 1.05 3.50 0.76
N ASP A 95 1.18 4.15 1.90
CA ASP A 95 1.34 5.60 2.02
C ASP A 95 2.83 5.92 2.14
N ILE A 96 3.38 6.61 1.16
CA ILE A 96 4.81 6.90 1.06
C ILE A 96 5.05 8.39 1.19
N ASN A 97 6.07 8.74 1.98
CA ASN A 97 6.66 10.07 2.02
C ASN A 97 8.16 9.95 1.81
N ALA A 98 8.70 10.65 0.82
CA ALA A 98 10.11 10.59 0.46
C ALA A 98 10.73 12.00 0.33
N SER A 99 12.02 12.10 0.66
CA SER A 99 12.83 13.31 0.47
C SER A 99 14.26 12.97 0.01
N GLY A 100 14.96 13.96 -0.54
CA GLY A 100 16.38 13.87 -0.90
C GLY A 100 16.67 12.84 -1.96
N ASN A 101 17.63 11.97 -1.71
CA ASN A 101 18.04 10.93 -2.64
C ASN A 101 16.98 9.81 -2.79
N TYR A 102 16.01 9.70 -1.89
CA TYR A 102 14.81 8.89 -2.15
C TYR A 102 13.91 9.51 -3.24
N LEU A 103 14.11 10.79 -3.57
CA LEU A 103 13.49 11.51 -4.69
C LEU A 103 14.38 11.65 -5.92
N ALA A 104 15.64 11.17 -5.89
CA ALA A 104 16.53 11.16 -7.06
C ALA A 104 15.97 10.30 -8.23
N VAL A 105 14.82 9.71 -7.94
CA VAL A 105 13.98 8.90 -8.75
C VAL A 105 12.52 9.43 -8.68
N THR A 106 12.39 10.75 -8.82
CA THR A 106 11.17 11.32 -9.37
C THR A 106 11.27 11.18 -10.89
N PRO A 107 10.16 10.91 -11.60
CA PRO A 107 10.18 10.96 -13.04
C PRO A 107 10.67 12.36 -13.40
N LEU A 108 11.80 12.47 -14.09
CA LEU A 108 12.18 13.73 -14.75
C LEU A 108 11.02 14.28 -15.61
N VAL A 109 10.05 13.40 -15.94
CA VAL A 109 8.77 13.65 -16.60
C VAL A 109 7.72 14.36 -15.71
N ALA A 110 7.71 14.14 -14.39
CA ALA A 110 6.68 14.66 -13.47
C ALA A 110 6.91 16.12 -13.02
N ARG A 111 8.12 16.67 -13.22
CA ARG A 111 8.37 18.10 -12.90
C ARG A 111 7.58 19.07 -13.78
N ASN A 112 7.22 18.64 -15.00
CA ASN A 112 6.56 19.47 -16.00
C ASN A 112 5.19 18.94 -16.44
N GLN A 113 4.75 17.79 -15.93
CA GLN A 113 3.42 17.28 -16.19
C GLN A 113 2.44 17.74 -15.10
N PRO A 114 1.16 18.00 -15.44
CA PRO A 114 0.12 18.18 -14.43
C PRO A 114 0.11 17.00 -13.45
N LEU A 115 -0.04 17.28 -12.15
CA LEU A 115 -0.08 16.25 -11.10
C LEU A 115 -1.07 15.10 -11.40
N ALA A 116 -2.17 15.40 -12.10
CA ALA A 116 -3.19 14.44 -12.52
C ALA A 116 -2.72 13.43 -13.59
N GLN A 117 -1.55 13.64 -14.21
CA GLN A 117 -1.01 12.79 -15.27
C GLN A 117 0.10 11.85 -14.81
N VAL A 118 0.59 11.99 -13.57
CA VAL A 118 1.64 11.11 -13.03
C VAL A 118 1.04 9.76 -12.67
N GLN A 119 1.44 8.72 -13.38
CA GLN A 119 0.91 7.36 -13.22
C GLN A 119 1.72 6.58 -12.18
N GLN A 120 1.14 5.52 -11.61
CA GLN A 120 1.88 4.71 -10.62
C GLN A 120 3.13 4.04 -11.20
N GLN A 121 3.13 3.71 -12.50
CA GLN A 121 4.31 3.16 -13.16
C GLN A 121 5.50 4.14 -13.18
N ASP A 122 5.23 5.45 -13.14
CA ASP A 122 6.27 6.47 -13.08
C ASP A 122 6.98 6.48 -11.71
N ALA A 123 6.33 5.95 -10.67
CA ALA A 123 6.86 5.82 -9.32
C ALA A 123 7.60 4.48 -9.06
N GLU A 124 7.87 3.66 -10.10
CA GLU A 124 8.50 2.31 -10.02
C GLU A 124 9.95 2.26 -9.49
N GLN A 125 10.44 3.34 -8.90
CA GLN A 125 11.82 3.47 -8.50
C GLN A 125 12.07 3.27 -7.00
N LEU A 126 11.02 3.37 -6.17
CA LEU A 126 11.01 2.74 -4.85
C LEU A 126 10.39 1.35 -5.00
N HIS A 127 11.20 0.33 -4.75
CA HIS A 127 10.71 -1.03 -4.80
C HIS A 127 10.17 -1.44 -3.43
N VAL A 128 9.18 -2.31 -3.46
CA VAL A 128 8.65 -2.99 -2.29
C VAL A 128 9.09 -4.43 -2.36
N TRP A 129 9.73 -4.93 -1.32
CA TRP A 129 10.15 -6.31 -1.20
C TRP A 129 9.45 -6.95 -0.01
N TRP A 130 8.94 -8.16 -0.21
CA TRP A 130 8.61 -9.06 0.88
C TRP A 130 9.86 -9.79 1.34
N GLN A 131 10.07 -9.86 2.65
CA GLN A 131 11.14 -10.64 3.27
C GLN A 131 10.58 -11.93 3.86
N ASP A 132 11.04 -13.08 3.35
CA ASP A 132 10.68 -14.37 3.90
C ASP A 132 11.34 -14.63 5.26
N ALA A 133 10.98 -15.73 5.92
CA ALA A 133 11.54 -16.07 7.24
C ALA A 133 13.07 -16.25 7.24
N ALA A 134 13.67 -16.56 6.09
CA ALA A 134 15.13 -16.67 5.90
C ALA A 134 15.80 -15.31 5.59
N GLY A 135 15.03 -14.21 5.59
CA GLY A 135 15.51 -12.86 5.27
C GLY A 135 15.73 -12.61 3.78
N ARG A 136 15.32 -13.54 2.90
CA ARG A 136 15.44 -13.35 1.45
C ARG A 136 14.37 -12.37 0.98
N ARG A 137 14.80 -11.39 0.19
CA ARG A 137 13.93 -10.37 -0.40
C ARG A 137 13.36 -10.86 -1.72
N ARG A 138 12.04 -10.79 -1.87
CA ARG A 138 11.32 -11.00 -3.13
C ARG A 138 10.63 -9.70 -3.50
N MET A 139 10.96 -9.18 -4.68
CA MET A 139 10.34 -7.94 -5.15
C MET A 139 8.86 -8.18 -5.40
N LEU A 140 8.02 -7.32 -4.85
CA LEU A 140 6.59 -7.29 -5.12
C LEU A 140 6.33 -6.40 -6.33
N LEU A 141 5.32 -6.74 -7.10
CA LEU A 141 4.98 -6.04 -8.32
C LEU A 141 3.89 -5.00 -8.06
N LEU A 142 3.99 -3.86 -8.74
CA LEU A 142 2.82 -2.98 -8.87
C LEU A 142 1.69 -3.76 -9.54
N SER A 143 0.50 -3.63 -8.96
CA SER A 143 -0.72 -4.24 -9.52
C SER A 143 -0.94 -3.79 -10.95
N ALA A 144 -1.26 -4.75 -11.83
CA ALA A 144 -1.51 -4.48 -13.24
C ALA A 144 -2.61 -3.42 -13.43
N TYR A 145 -3.64 -3.47 -12.59
CA TYR A 145 -4.69 -2.45 -12.53
C TYR A 145 -4.09 -1.08 -12.16
N SER A 146 -3.30 -1.05 -11.09
CA SER A 146 -2.80 0.20 -10.51
C SER A 146 -1.75 0.92 -11.36
N ARG A 147 -1.01 0.21 -12.23
CA ARG A 147 -0.04 0.83 -13.16
C ARG A 147 -0.67 1.88 -14.08
N SER A 148 -1.92 1.66 -14.47
CA SER A 148 -2.67 2.56 -15.36
C SER A 148 -3.34 3.74 -14.63
N LEU A 149 -3.34 3.74 -13.30
CA LEU A 149 -3.98 4.76 -12.49
C LEU A 149 -3.02 5.92 -12.18
N PRO A 150 -3.54 7.15 -12.05
CA PRO A 150 -2.79 8.25 -11.45
C PRO A 150 -2.38 7.92 -10.01
N LEU A 151 -1.23 8.45 -9.60
CA LEU A 151 -0.82 8.44 -8.19
C LEU A 151 -1.88 9.13 -7.34
N GLN A 152 -2.36 8.43 -6.31
CA GLN A 152 -3.37 8.96 -5.41
C GLN A 152 -2.69 9.81 -4.33
N ASP A 153 -3.35 10.90 -3.92
CA ASP A 153 -2.84 11.86 -2.93
C ASP A 153 -1.43 12.38 -3.25
N PHE A 154 -1.08 12.47 -4.55
CA PHE A 154 0.24 12.89 -4.98
C PHE A 154 0.49 14.37 -4.70
N GLN A 155 1.50 14.66 -3.88
CA GLN A 155 1.94 16.01 -3.58
C GLN A 155 3.46 16.07 -3.63
N CYS A 156 4.01 17.02 -4.38
CA CYS A 156 5.44 17.32 -4.35
C CYS A 156 5.66 18.80 -4.08
N ARG A 157 6.61 19.11 -3.20
CA ARG A 157 7.04 20.48 -2.91
C ARG A 157 8.50 20.64 -3.30
N VAL A 158 8.76 21.64 -4.13
CA VAL A 158 10.11 22.09 -4.45
C VAL A 158 10.51 23.11 -3.37
N THR A 159 10.98 22.63 -2.21
CA THR A 159 11.57 23.48 -1.17
C THR A 159 13.08 23.69 -1.43
N PRO A 160 13.71 24.76 -0.90
CA PRO A 160 15.17 24.87 -0.89
C PRO A 160 15.77 23.67 -0.15
N GLY A 161 16.60 22.87 -0.84
CA GLY A 161 17.20 21.64 -0.30
C GLY A 161 16.78 20.37 -1.04
N ASP A 162 16.50 19.32 -0.27
CA ASP A 162 16.35 17.92 -0.74
C ASP A 162 14.97 17.59 -1.38
N GLY A 163 14.02 18.54 -1.40
CA GLY A 163 12.66 18.33 -1.90
C GLY A 163 11.83 17.33 -1.07
N TYR A 164 10.51 17.28 -1.31
CA TYR A 164 9.61 16.35 -0.62
C TYR A 164 8.47 15.91 -1.54
N CYS A 165 8.15 14.61 -1.56
CA CYS A 165 6.97 14.07 -2.22
C CYS A 165 6.23 13.05 -1.35
N SER A 166 4.91 13.02 -1.46
CA SER A 166 4.02 12.04 -0.85
C SER A 166 3.07 11.43 -1.87
N TRP A 167 2.76 10.14 -1.75
CA TRP A 167 1.77 9.47 -2.59
C TRP A 167 1.25 8.18 -1.97
N LYS A 168 0.13 7.69 -2.52
CA LYS A 168 -0.39 6.35 -2.27
C LYS A 168 -0.18 5.44 -3.46
N GLN A 169 0.23 4.20 -3.21
CA GLN A 169 0.42 3.17 -4.24
C GLN A 169 -0.11 1.81 -3.79
N TYR A 170 -0.40 0.96 -4.78
CA TYR A 170 -0.96 -0.37 -4.55
C TYR A 170 -0.04 -1.45 -5.13
N VAL A 171 0.33 -2.41 -4.29
CA VAL A 171 1.27 -3.47 -4.63
C VAL A 171 0.60 -4.82 -4.44
N GLU A 172 0.79 -5.73 -5.38
CA GLU A 172 0.27 -7.10 -5.26
C GLU A 172 1.03 -7.85 -4.18
N LEU A 173 0.28 -8.52 -3.31
CA LEU A 173 0.81 -9.36 -2.25
C LEU A 173 0.47 -10.82 -2.59
N PRO A 174 1.46 -11.68 -2.89
CA PRO A 174 1.19 -13.08 -3.14
C PRO A 174 0.48 -13.73 -1.96
N ALA A 175 -0.57 -14.52 -2.21
CA ALA A 175 -1.28 -15.25 -1.16
C ALA A 175 -0.32 -16.10 -0.32
N ALA A 176 0.69 -16.71 -0.95
CA ALA A 176 1.75 -17.45 -0.27
C ALA A 176 2.49 -16.65 0.82
N ALA A 177 2.64 -15.33 0.69
CA ALA A 177 3.26 -14.49 1.71
C ALA A 177 2.36 -14.33 2.95
N VAL A 178 1.05 -14.21 2.73
CA VAL A 178 0.03 -14.15 3.80
C VAL A 178 -0.07 -15.50 4.50
N GLU A 179 -0.17 -16.58 3.73
CA GLU A 179 -0.22 -17.95 4.22
C GLU A 179 1.03 -18.33 5.03
N GLU A 180 2.23 -17.94 4.56
CA GLU A 180 3.47 -18.17 5.29
C GLU A 180 3.47 -17.42 6.63
N ALA A 181 3.09 -16.14 6.64
CA ALA A 181 3.01 -15.33 7.85
C ALA A 181 2.03 -15.94 8.88
N ILE A 182 0.86 -16.40 8.41
CA ILE A 182 -0.13 -17.08 9.24
C ILE A 182 0.41 -18.41 9.78
N ARG A 183 0.91 -19.28 8.89
CA ARG A 183 1.41 -20.62 9.25
C ARG A 183 2.55 -20.55 10.25
N LEU A 184 3.47 -19.60 10.08
CA LEU A 184 4.62 -19.41 10.95
C LEU A 184 4.32 -18.55 12.18
N HIS A 185 3.11 -17.98 12.31
CA HIS A 185 2.77 -17.00 13.34
C HIS A 185 3.81 -15.86 13.41
N ALA A 186 4.29 -15.43 12.24
CA ALA A 186 5.38 -14.46 12.08
C ALA A 186 4.85 -13.17 11.45
N PRO A 187 5.48 -12.02 11.72
CA PRO A 187 5.08 -10.78 11.06
C PRO A 187 5.31 -10.86 9.55
N LEU A 188 4.40 -10.26 8.78
CA LEU A 188 4.66 -10.02 7.36
C LEU A 188 5.64 -8.85 7.26
N ARG A 189 6.87 -9.16 6.83
CA ARG A 189 7.97 -8.19 6.73
C ARG A 189 8.07 -7.63 5.33
N LEU A 190 8.05 -6.31 5.24
CA LEU A 190 8.20 -5.55 4.01
C LEU A 190 9.40 -4.64 4.12
N PHE A 191 10.13 -4.49 3.03
CA PHE A 191 11.16 -3.49 2.88
C PHE A 191 10.74 -2.57 1.74
N VAL A 192 10.69 -1.26 1.98
CA VAL A 192 10.36 -0.24 0.98
C VAL A 192 11.59 0.63 0.81
N GLY A 193 12.13 0.73 -0.40
CA GLY A 193 13.37 1.47 -0.60
C GLY A 193 13.96 1.36 -1.99
N SER A 194 15.23 1.73 -2.08
CA SER A 194 16.01 1.73 -3.31
C SER A 194 17.27 0.87 -3.18
N THR A 195 17.70 0.33 -4.31
CA THR A 195 18.99 -0.36 -4.45
C THR A 195 20.06 0.65 -4.85
N HIS A 196 21.16 0.66 -4.10
CA HIS A 196 22.34 1.47 -4.38
C HIS A 196 23.54 0.55 -4.62
N SER A 197 23.94 0.40 -5.86
CA SER A 197 25.18 -0.30 -6.20
C SER A 197 26.35 0.67 -6.08
N ASN A 198 27.24 0.41 -5.13
CA ASN A 198 28.53 1.08 -5.04
C ASN A 198 29.60 0.12 -5.54
N THR A 199 30.30 0.48 -6.61
CA THR A 199 31.53 -0.22 -6.99
C THR A 199 32.61 0.13 -5.98
N VAL A 200 32.97 -0.83 -5.15
CA VAL A 200 34.10 -0.73 -4.25
C VAL A 200 35.31 -1.29 -4.98
N TYR A 201 36.25 -0.43 -5.35
CA TYR A 201 37.56 -0.90 -5.81
C TYR A 201 38.30 -1.45 -4.60
N GLY A 202 38.34 -2.78 -4.48
CA GLY A 202 39.08 -3.44 -3.42
C GLY A 202 40.57 -3.43 -3.73
N MET A 203 41.38 -3.11 -2.72
CA MET A 203 42.81 -3.46 -2.69
C MET A 203 43.03 -4.97 -2.42
N ARG A 204 42.09 -5.85 -2.83
CA ARG A 204 42.28 -7.30 -2.69
C ARG A 204 42.94 -7.83 -3.95
N SER A 205 44.26 -7.97 -3.84
CA SER A 205 45.12 -8.74 -4.73
C SER A 205 44.74 -10.21 -4.63
N TYR A 206 44.13 -10.76 -5.68
CA TYR A 206 44.35 -12.16 -6.03
C TYR A 206 45.31 -12.12 -7.22
N ASN A 207 46.55 -12.62 -7.04
CA ASN A 207 47.65 -12.51 -8.02
C ASN A 207 48.05 -11.07 -8.43
N ASN A 208 48.10 -10.11 -7.50
CA ASN A 208 48.57 -8.73 -7.74
C ASN A 208 47.80 -7.94 -8.82
N LYS A 209 46.59 -8.36 -9.16
CA LYS A 209 45.71 -7.58 -10.04
C LYS A 209 44.63 -6.89 -9.20
N PRO A 210 44.44 -5.56 -9.36
CA PRO A 210 43.34 -4.87 -8.71
C PRO A 210 42.01 -5.46 -9.21
N SER A 211 41.12 -5.82 -8.28
CA SER A 211 39.79 -6.34 -8.59
C SER A 211 38.73 -5.37 -8.06
N ALA A 212 37.78 -5.01 -8.92
CA ALA A 212 36.62 -4.24 -8.52
C ALA A 212 35.57 -5.21 -7.96
N SER A 213 35.03 -4.93 -6.78
CA SER A 213 33.85 -5.62 -6.26
C SER A 213 32.67 -4.65 -6.26
N VAL A 214 31.53 -5.09 -6.81
CA VAL A 214 30.28 -4.32 -6.72
C VAL A 214 29.58 -4.72 -5.43
N VAL A 215 29.37 -3.76 -4.54
CA VAL A 215 28.60 -3.95 -3.31
C VAL A 215 27.25 -3.27 -3.51
N THR A 216 26.19 -4.07 -3.57
CA THR A 216 24.82 -3.56 -3.60
C THR A 216 24.32 -3.37 -2.18
N GLN A 217 24.01 -2.12 -1.83
CA GLN A 217 23.42 -1.70 -0.58
C GLN A 217 21.93 -1.41 -0.79
N TYR A 218 21.11 -1.78 0.19
CA TYR A 218 19.69 -1.48 0.20
C TYR A 218 19.44 -0.37 1.21
N LYS A 219 18.76 0.70 0.80
CA LYS A 219 18.40 1.80 1.69
C LYS A 219 16.91 2.02 1.67
N GLY A 220 16.28 2.03 2.82
CA GLY A 220 14.83 2.03 2.90
C GLY A 220 14.28 1.77 4.29
N ALA A 221 12.96 1.75 4.39
CA ALA A 221 12.21 1.49 5.61
C ALA A 221 11.76 0.02 5.66
N SER A 222 12.00 -0.64 6.79
CA SER A 222 11.47 -1.98 7.08
C SER A 222 10.17 -1.86 7.84
N VAL A 223 9.07 -2.27 7.22
CA VAL A 223 7.72 -2.24 7.79
C VAL A 223 7.31 -3.66 8.18
N GLU A 224 6.81 -3.85 9.39
CA GLU A 224 6.30 -5.14 9.85
C GLU A 224 4.81 -5.05 10.14
N LEU A 225 4.02 -5.94 9.54
CA LEU A 225 2.64 -6.16 9.96
C LEU A 225 2.62 -7.31 10.96
N PRO A 226 2.15 -7.11 12.20
CA PRO A 226 2.12 -8.15 13.23
C PRO A 226 1.34 -9.39 12.78
N ALA A 227 1.81 -10.59 13.18
CA ALA A 227 1.19 -11.86 12.83
C ALA A 227 -0.32 -11.90 13.17
N GLN A 228 -0.67 -11.43 14.36
CA GLN A 228 -2.06 -11.33 14.83
C GLN A 228 -2.93 -10.43 13.95
N HIS A 229 -2.36 -9.35 13.39
CA HIS A 229 -3.07 -8.47 12.47
C HIS A 229 -3.33 -9.16 11.14
N VAL A 230 -2.32 -9.83 10.58
CA VAL A 230 -2.44 -10.59 9.31
C VAL A 230 -3.46 -11.72 9.44
N LEU A 231 -3.37 -12.52 10.51
CA LEU A 231 -4.32 -13.60 10.80
C LEU A 231 -5.74 -13.06 11.02
N GLY A 232 -5.88 -12.04 11.86
CA GLY A 232 -7.18 -11.45 12.15
C GLY A 232 -7.84 -10.88 10.90
N PHE A 233 -7.06 -10.24 10.02
CA PHE A 233 -7.57 -9.72 8.76
C PHE A 233 -8.08 -10.85 7.86
N SER A 234 -7.28 -11.91 7.66
CA SER A 234 -7.69 -13.07 6.87
C SER A 234 -8.97 -13.73 7.41
N GLN A 235 -9.06 -13.94 8.72
CA GLN A 235 -10.25 -14.54 9.36
C GLN A 235 -11.49 -13.65 9.22
N ALA A 236 -11.36 -12.34 9.44
CA ALA A 236 -12.48 -11.42 9.36
C ALA A 236 -13.07 -11.35 7.94
N MET A 237 -12.23 -11.45 6.90
CA MET A 237 -12.72 -11.52 5.52
C MET A 237 -13.54 -12.79 5.26
N HIS A 238 -13.11 -13.94 5.77
CA HIS A 238 -13.87 -15.18 5.63
C HIS A 238 -15.22 -15.14 6.38
N LEU A 239 -15.24 -14.55 7.58
CA LEU A 239 -16.49 -14.38 8.34
C LEU A 239 -17.47 -13.46 7.61
N LEU A 240 -16.98 -12.32 7.10
CA LEU A 240 -17.77 -11.38 6.31
C LEU A 240 -18.36 -12.02 5.05
N ASP A 241 -17.64 -12.93 4.41
CA ASP A 241 -18.13 -13.65 3.23
C ASP A 241 -19.24 -14.65 3.57
N ILE A 242 -19.15 -15.32 4.73
CA ILE A 242 -20.16 -16.28 5.20
C ILE A 242 -21.47 -15.56 5.57
N GLU A 243 -21.41 -14.41 6.25
CA GLU A 243 -22.60 -13.65 6.63
C GLU A 243 -23.40 -13.11 5.43
N ILE A 244 -22.78 -13.03 4.25
CA ILE A 244 -23.40 -12.48 3.04
C ILE A 244 -24.05 -13.56 2.16
N ASN A 245 -23.55 -14.80 2.22
CA ASN A 245 -24.04 -15.91 1.41
C ASN A 245 -25.10 -16.77 2.14
N GLN A 246 -25.58 -16.34 3.30
CA GLN A 246 -26.73 -16.90 4.03
C GLN A 246 -27.97 -16.04 3.83
#